data_AF-A0A519VAA9-F1
#
_entry.id   AF-A0A519VAA9-F1
#
_cell.length_a   1.000
_cell.length_b   1.000
_cell.length_c   1.000
_cell.angle_alpha   90.00
_cell.angle_beta   90.00
_cell.angle_gamma   90.00
#
_symmetry.space_group_name_H-M   'P 1'
#
loop_
_entity.id
_entity.type
_entity.pdbx_description
1 polymer ?
#
loop_
_entity_poly.entity_id
_entity_poly.type
_entity_poly.pdbx_seq_one_letter_code
_entity_poly.pdbx_strand_id
1 'polypeptide(L)'
;MLKFKWTVILSILTPILLIITIIFMGGGHGNYQQAIVLFPTGLLSILMFNRIEIGFVIIAIIQYPLYGFLIDKATDKKKMILILLLFHIALALSIFLCKSETWS
;
A
#
# COMPACT_ATOMS: atom_id res chain seq x y z
N MET A 1 22.13 9.86 14.78
CA MET A 1 20.91 9.14 14.35
C MET A 1 20.38 9.82 13.09
N LEU A 2 20.06 9.08 12.02
CA LEU A 2 19.42 9.65 10.83
C LEU A 2 18.08 10.29 11.23
N LYS A 3 17.88 11.55 10.85
CA LYS A 3 16.67 12.34 11.16
C LYS A 3 15.39 11.74 10.55
N PHE A 4 15.53 10.90 9.52
CA PHE A 4 14.44 10.28 8.77
C PHE A 4 14.69 8.77 8.56
N LYS A 5 14.93 8.04 9.66
CA LYS A 5 15.29 6.62 9.60
C LYS A 5 14.18 5.80 8.94
N TRP A 6 12.92 5.97 9.33
CA TRP A 6 11.82 5.15 8.82
C TRP A 6 11.47 5.51 7.38
N THR A 7 11.55 6.79 7.02
CA THR A 7 11.38 7.27 5.65
C THR A 7 12.37 6.59 4.72
N VAL A 8 13.66 6.54 5.07
CA VAL A 8 14.70 5.89 4.26
C VAL A 8 14.45 4.39 4.13
N ILE A 9 14.18 3.69 5.24
CA ILE A 9 13.92 2.25 5.25
C ILE A 9 12.74 1.91 4.34
N LEU A 10 11.61 2.59 4.52
CA LEU A 10 10.40 2.30 3.75
C LEU A 10 10.52 2.73 2.28
N SER A 11 11.28 3.79 1.99
CA SER A 11 11.56 4.18 0.60
C SER A 11 12.38 3.11 -0.14
N ILE A 12 13.38 2.51 0.52
CA ILE A 12 14.17 1.41 -0.05
C ILE A 12 13.33 0.14 -0.18
N LEU A 13 12.44 -0.11 0.78
CA LEU A 13 11.58 -1.28 0.77
C LEU A 13 10.51 -1.22 -0.34
N THR A 14 10.07 -0.01 -0.72
CA THR A 14 9.03 0.21 -1.73
C THR A 14 9.31 -0.47 -3.07
N PRO A 15 10.44 -0.23 -3.76
CA PRO A 15 10.71 -0.88 -5.04
C PRO A 15 10.85 -2.40 -4.91
N ILE A 16 11.35 -2.91 -3.78
CA ILE A 16 11.45 -4.35 -3.52
C ILE A 16 10.05 -4.96 -3.44
N LEU A 17 9.15 -4.36 -2.66
CA LEU A 17 7.77 -4.81 -2.55
C LEU A 17 7.03 -4.69 -3.88
N LEU A 18 7.27 -3.63 -4.64
CA LEU A 18 6.66 -3.43 -5.96
C LEU A 18 7.06 -4.54 -6.93
N ILE A 19 8.35 -4.89 -6.99
CA ILE A 19 8.85 -5.99 -7.82
C ILE A 19 8.20 -7.31 -7.40
N ILE A 20 8.14 -7.59 -6.09
CA ILE A 20 7.47 -8.79 -5.56
C ILE A 20 6.02 -8.81 -6.03
N THR A 21 5.28 -7.71 -5.87
CA THR A 21 3.87 -7.61 -6.31
C THR A 21 3.74 -7.88 -7.81
N ILE A 22 4.58 -7.29 -8.65
CA ILE A 22 4.53 -7.48 -10.12
C ILE A 22 4.77 -8.95 -10.49
N ILE A 23 5.74 -9.61 -9.86
CA ILE A 23 6.03 -11.04 -10.09
C ILE A 23 4.81 -11.90 -9.74
N PHE A 24 4.19 -11.67 -8.58
CA PHE A 24 3.01 -12.44 -8.15
C PHE A 24 1.75 -12.14 -8.97
N MET A 25 1.60 -10.92 -9.49
CA MET A 25 0.52 -10.55 -10.39
C MET A 25 0.65 -11.16 -11.79
N GLY A 26 1.79 -11.78 -12.13
CA GLY A 26 1.96 -12.58 -13.35
C GLY A 26 1.65 -11.85 -14.65
N GLY A 27 1.90 -10.53 -14.71
CA GLY A 27 1.65 -9.72 -15.91
C GLY A 27 0.17 -9.53 -16.29
N GLY A 28 -0.77 -9.77 -15.36
CA GLY A 28 -2.21 -9.57 -15.57
C GLY A 28 -3.06 -10.83 -15.43
N HIS A 29 -2.43 -12.02 -15.39
CA HIS A 29 -3.08 -13.32 -15.18
C HIS A 29 -2.87 -13.91 -13.79
N GLY A 30 -2.05 -13.27 -12.95
CA GLY A 30 -1.74 -13.74 -11.60
C GLY A 30 -2.75 -13.28 -10.55
N ASN A 31 -2.43 -13.59 -9.31
CA ASN A 31 -3.30 -13.31 -8.19
C ASN A 31 -3.14 -11.83 -7.76
N TYR A 32 -4.24 -11.08 -7.71
CA TYR A 32 -4.24 -9.69 -7.26
C TYR A 32 -4.20 -9.56 -5.72
N GLN A 33 -4.32 -10.67 -4.97
CA GLN A 33 -4.32 -10.65 -3.51
C GLN A 33 -3.06 -10.02 -2.93
N GLN A 34 -1.90 -10.31 -3.51
CA GLN A 34 -0.62 -9.74 -3.09
C GLN A 34 -0.59 -8.21 -3.29
N ALA A 35 -1.18 -7.73 -4.38
CA ALA A 35 -1.30 -6.31 -4.64
C ALA A 35 -2.26 -5.63 -3.66
N ILE A 36 -3.37 -6.29 -3.28
CA ILE A 36 -4.31 -5.80 -2.26
C ILE A 36 -3.62 -5.67 -0.90
N VAL A 37 -2.85 -6.68 -0.50
CA VAL A 37 -2.17 -6.69 0.80
C VAL A 37 -1.03 -5.67 0.86
N LEU A 38 -0.23 -5.57 -0.20
CA LEU A 38 0.97 -4.72 -0.21
C LEU A 38 0.68 -3.28 -0.63
N PHE A 39 -0.24 -3.06 -1.57
CA PHE A 39 -0.52 -1.74 -2.15
C PHE A 39 -2.01 -1.40 -2.18
N PRO A 40 -2.72 -1.46 -1.02
CA PRO A 40 -4.16 -1.20 -0.98
C PRO A 40 -4.51 0.24 -1.41
N THR A 41 -3.66 1.22 -1.10
CA THR A 41 -3.89 2.62 -1.51
C THR A 41 -3.91 2.78 -3.04
N GLY A 42 -3.13 1.99 -3.78
CA GLY A 42 -3.13 2.00 -5.25
C GLY A 42 -4.35 1.35 -5.87
N LEU A 43 -4.93 0.38 -5.17
CA LEU A 43 -6.09 -0.38 -5.64
C LEU A 43 -7.43 0.23 -5.20
N LEU A 44 -7.40 1.33 -4.45
CA LEU A 44 -8.60 2.10 -4.11
C LEU A 44 -9.33 2.60 -5.39
N SER A 45 -8.58 2.84 -6.48
CA SER A 45 -9.14 3.15 -7.80
C SER A 45 -10.12 2.11 -8.32
N ILE A 46 -9.93 0.83 -7.99
CA ILE A 46 -10.84 -0.24 -8.40
C ILE A 46 -12.20 -0.06 -7.75
N LEU A 47 -12.26 0.34 -6.48
CA LEU A 47 -13.54 0.59 -5.79
C LEU A 47 -14.30 1.78 -6.37
N MET A 48 -13.59 2.79 -6.87
CA MET A 48 -14.18 4.04 -7.34
C MET A 48 -14.50 4.03 -8.84
N PHE A 49 -13.67 3.36 -9.65
CA PHE A 49 -13.67 3.46 -11.11
C PHE A 49 -13.68 2.10 -11.83
N ASN A 50 -13.70 1.00 -11.07
CA ASN A 50 -13.64 -0.38 -11.56
C ASN A 50 -12.44 -0.69 -12.47
N ARG A 51 -11.34 0.05 -12.31
CA ARG A 51 -10.07 -0.16 -13.02
C ARG A 51 -8.92 0.45 -12.24
N ILE A 52 -7.70 0.01 -12.55
CA ILE A 52 -6.48 0.59 -11.98
C ILE A 52 -6.19 1.91 -12.69
N GLU A 53 -6.11 2.98 -11.91
CA GLU A 53 -5.81 4.33 -12.40
C GLU A 53 -4.37 4.72 -12.13
N ILE A 54 -3.71 5.35 -13.12
CA ILE A 54 -2.29 5.73 -13.01
C ILE A 54 -2.02 6.67 -11.82
N GLY A 55 -2.97 7.56 -11.51
CA GLY A 55 -2.87 8.44 -10.34
C GLY A 55 -2.79 7.67 -9.03
N PHE A 56 -3.52 6.56 -8.91
CA PHE A 56 -3.47 5.71 -7.72
C PHE A 56 -2.22 4.83 -7.69
N VAL A 57 -1.67 4.43 -8.83
CA VAL A 57 -0.36 3.77 -8.89
C VAL A 57 0.74 4.68 -8.31
N ILE A 58 0.69 5.98 -8.61
CA ILE A 58 1.62 6.96 -8.01
C ILE A 58 1.43 7.03 -6.49
N ILE A 59 0.18 7.07 -6.01
CA ILE A 59 -0.13 7.04 -4.57
C ILE A 59 0.43 5.77 -3.92
N ALA A 60 0.32 4.62 -4.59
CA ALA A 60 0.84 3.34 -4.13
C ALA A 60 2.37 3.37 -3.92
N ILE A 61 3.10 4.02 -4.83
CA ILE A 61 4.56 4.20 -4.72
C ILE A 61 4.89 5.15 -3.56
N ILE A 62 4.12 6.21 -3.39
CA ILE A 62 4.32 7.21 -2.33
C ILE A 62 3.91 6.70 -0.94
N GLN A 63 3.06 5.67 -0.85
CA GLN A 63 2.44 5.23 0.40
C GLN A 63 3.47 4.94 1.51
N TYR A 64 4.54 4.19 1.18
CA TYR A 64 5.53 3.72 2.15
C TYR A 64 6.52 4.82 2.56
N PRO A 65 7.07 5.64 1.63
CA PRO A 65 7.80 6.85 2.00
C PRO A 65 6.98 7.77 2.90
N LEU A 66 5.68 7.96 2.61
CA LEU A 66 4.79 8.78 3.41
C LEU A 66 4.57 8.20 4.81
N TYR A 67 4.35 6.88 4.93
CA TYR A 67 4.27 6.20 6.22
C TYR A 67 5.55 6.41 7.04
N GLY A 68 6.71 6.26 6.40
CA GLY A 68 7.99 6.47 7.08
C GLY A 68 8.18 7.90 7.56
N PHE A 69 7.78 8.88 6.75
CA PHE A 69 7.82 10.29 7.12
C PHE A 69 6.91 10.60 8.32
N LEU A 70 5.69 10.07 8.33
CA LEU A 70 4.75 10.24 9.43
C LEU A 70 5.29 9.62 10.73
N ILE A 71 5.92 8.43 10.65
CA ILE A 71 6.55 7.79 11.81
C ILE A 71 7.74 8.60 12.32
N ASP A 72 8.58 9.12 11.44
CA ASP A 72 9.75 9.92 11.83
C ASP A 72 9.35 11.25 12.51
N LYS A 73 8.22 11.84 12.10
CA LYS A 73 7.68 13.08 12.67
C LYS A 73 6.83 12.90 13.92
N ALA A 74 6.34 11.70 14.19
CA ALA A 74 5.50 11.43 15.34
C ALA A 74 6.27 11.52 16.67
N THR A 75 5.66 12.20 17.65
CA THR A 75 6.13 12.21 19.04
C THR A 75 6.10 10.80 19.62
N ASP A 76 5.00 10.07 19.41
CA ASP A 76 4.87 8.65 19.75
C ASP A 76 4.88 7.80 18.48
N LYS A 77 6.04 7.21 18.19
CA LYS A 77 6.25 6.37 17.01
C LYS A 77 5.45 5.08 17.06
N LYS A 78 5.27 4.48 18.25
CA LYS A 78 4.53 3.21 18.38
C LYS A 78 3.06 3.43 18.09
N LYS A 79 2.48 4.50 18.63
CA LYS A 79 1.09 4.90 18.34
C LYS A 79 0.90 5.19 16.85
N MET A 80 1.82 5.92 16.22
CA MET A 80 1.75 6.21 14.78
C MET A 80 1.82 4.94 13.93
N ILE A 81 2.75 4.02 14.25
CA ILE A 81 2.84 2.71 13.57
C ILE A 81 1.52 1.95 13.69
N LEU A 82 0.91 1.91 14.88
CA LEU A 82 -0.37 1.25 15.08
C LEU A 82 -1.49 1.88 14.24
N ILE A 83 -1.59 3.21 14.21
CA ILE A 83 -2.58 3.93 13.39
C ILE A 83 -2.42 3.60 11.91
N LEU A 84 -1.18 3.67 11.38
CA LEU A 84 -0.91 3.37 9.98
C LEU A 84 -1.18 1.90 9.64
N LEU A 85 -0.87 0.98 10.55
CA LEU A 85 -1.15 -0.44 10.38
C LEU A 85 -2.66 -0.70 10.31
N LEU A 86 -3.44 -0.12 11.23
CA LEU A 86 -4.89 -0.25 11.24
C LEU A 86 -5.51 0.37 9.98
N PHE A 87 -5.04 1.54 9.55
CA PHE A 87 -5.48 2.18 8.30
C PHE A 87 -5.19 1.30 7.08
N HIS A 88 -3.97 0.77 6.98
CA HIS A 88 -3.55 -0.08 5.86
C HIS A 88 -4.37 -1.38 5.80
N ILE A 89 -4.55 -2.04 6.95
CA ILE A 89 -5.38 -3.25 7.06
C ILE A 89 -6.83 -2.95 6.70
N ALA A 90 -7.40 -1.86 7.21
CA ALA A 90 -8.78 -1.47 6.89
C ALA A 90 -8.99 -1.25 5.40
N LEU A 91 -8.06 -0.56 4.71
CA LEU A 91 -8.12 -0.40 3.27
C LEU A 91 -8.00 -1.74 2.54
N ALA A 92 -7.02 -2.58 2.89
CA ALA A 92 -6.85 -3.88 2.26
C ALA A 92 -8.09 -4.76 2.41
N LEU A 93 -8.70 -4.79 3.61
CA LEU A 93 -9.94 -5.51 3.87
C LEU A 93 -11.12 -4.95 3.08
N SER A 94 -11.28 -3.63 3.01
CA SER A 94 -12.36 -3.02 2.21
C SER A 94 -12.27 -3.43 0.74
N ILE A 95 -11.07 -3.43 0.16
CA ILE A 95 -10.85 -3.83 -1.23
C ILE A 95 -11.09 -5.33 -1.41
N PHE A 96 -10.64 -6.14 -0.47
CA PHE A 96 -10.83 -7.59 -0.52
C PHE A 96 -12.32 -7.98 -0.44
N LEU A 97 -13.07 -7.35 0.46
CA LEU A 97 -14.50 -7.59 0.64
C LEU A 97 -15.30 -7.09 -0.58
N CYS A 98 -15.08 -5.86 -1.04
CA CYS A 98 -15.80 -5.34 -2.21
C CYS A 98 -15.40 -6.02 -3.53
N LYS A 99 -14.16 -6.52 -3.67
CA LYS A 99 -13.77 -7.36 -4.82
C LYS A 99 -14.65 -8.61 -4.91
N SER A 100 -15.01 -9.21 -3.78
CA SER A 100 -15.83 -10.43 -3.75
C SER A 100 -17.24 -10.22 -4.32
N GLU A 101 -17.76 -9.00 -4.26
CA GLU A 101 -19.11 -8.66 -4.72
C GLU A 101 -19.16 -8.15 -6.17
N THR A 102 -18.05 -7.61 -6.70
CA THR A 102 -18.02 -6.92 -8.00
C THR A 102 -17.50 -7.79 -9.16
N TRP A 103 -16.90 -8.95 -8.86
CA TRP A 103 -16.23 -9.83 -9.82
C TRP A 103 -16.89 -11.23 -9.91
N SER A 104 -18.12 -11.36 -9.39
CA SER A 104 -18.97 -12.56 -9.48
C SER A 104 -19.91 -12.51 -10.67
#